data_AF-A0A6V7W6M7-F1
#
_entry.id   AF-A0A6V7W6M7-F1
#
_cell.length_a   1.000
_cell.length_b   1.000
_cell.length_c   1.000
_cell.angle_alpha   90.00
_cell.angle_beta   90.00
_cell.angle_gamma   90.00
#
_symmetry.space_group_name_H-M   'P 1'
#
loop_
_entity.id
_entity.type
_entity.pdbx_description
1 polymer ?
#
loop_
_entity_poly.entity_id
_entity_poly.type
_entity_poly.pdbx_seq_one_letter_code
_entity_poly.pdbx_strand_id
1 'polypeptide(L)'
;MSKMQCAECSNIPACNADTYFEKQMFCWEKDVKKWTPTKGRRVCGESCFIGVDQIEMGFVQGCGSCPSHLEKCANCNTPYCNDKNILPTIKCHYNIPKTKLYKKKVKKCHPMYTHCYIAKDKFGRGNNLNFWFFHFILKKILYSIDGIFLGFNLIVWF
;
A
#
# COMPACT_ATOMS: atom_id res chain seq x y z
N MET A 1 -12.95 -10.73 -20.77
CA MET A 1 -12.28 -11.99 -20.37
C MET A 1 -12.84 -12.44 -19.04
N SER A 2 -13.32 -13.68 -18.93
CA SER A 2 -13.91 -14.20 -17.69
C SER A 2 -12.84 -14.37 -16.60
N LYS A 3 -13.20 -14.06 -15.35
CA LYS A 3 -12.36 -14.21 -14.15
C LYS A 3 -12.54 -15.61 -13.57
N MET A 4 -12.30 -16.64 -14.37
CA MET A 4 -12.45 -18.03 -13.90
C MET A 4 -11.22 -18.45 -13.09
N GLN A 5 -11.48 -19.11 -11.96
CA GLN A 5 -10.45 -19.69 -11.09
C GLN A 5 -10.27 -21.15 -11.46
N CYS A 6 -9.03 -21.64 -11.40
CA CYS A 6 -8.69 -22.99 -11.79
C CYS A 6 -7.86 -23.66 -10.69
N ALA A 7 -8.26 -24.89 -10.36
CA ALA A 7 -7.49 -25.80 -9.53
C ALA A 7 -7.22 -27.07 -10.33
N GLU A 8 -5.94 -27.38 -10.51
CA GLU A 8 -5.54 -28.62 -11.13
C GLU A 8 -5.56 -29.74 -10.09
N CYS A 9 -6.30 -30.81 -10.38
CA CYS A 9 -6.27 -32.03 -9.59
C CYS A 9 -5.80 -33.16 -10.50
N SER A 10 -4.80 -33.93 -10.05
CA SER A 10 -4.21 -35.02 -10.81
C SER A 10 -3.92 -36.21 -9.89
N ASN A 11 -3.76 -37.39 -10.49
CA ASN A 11 -3.31 -38.63 -9.83
C ASN A 11 -4.28 -39.28 -8.82
N ILE A 12 -5.56 -38.87 -8.78
CA ILE A 12 -6.60 -39.48 -7.93
C ILE A 12 -7.94 -39.57 -8.70
N PRO A 13 -8.65 -40.72 -8.71
CA PRO A 13 -9.98 -40.82 -9.32
C PRO A 13 -10.97 -39.85 -8.70
N ALA A 14 -11.78 -39.18 -9.53
CA ALA A 14 -12.82 -38.23 -9.10
C ALA A 14 -12.33 -37.10 -8.16
N CYS A 15 -11.09 -36.62 -8.36
CA CYS A 15 -10.50 -35.54 -7.55
C CYS A 15 -11.19 -34.17 -7.71
N ASN A 16 -11.99 -34.00 -8.77
CA ASN A 16 -12.62 -32.74 -9.16
C ASN A 16 -13.91 -32.44 -8.38
N ALA A 17 -13.99 -32.83 -7.11
CA ALA A 17 -15.10 -32.49 -6.23
C ALA A 17 -15.06 -31.01 -5.80
N ASP A 18 -16.23 -30.40 -5.55
CA ASP A 18 -16.31 -29.00 -5.09
C ASP A 18 -15.50 -28.75 -3.81
N THR A 19 -15.52 -29.73 -2.90
CA THR A 19 -14.74 -29.69 -1.65
C THR A 19 -13.23 -29.66 -1.87
N TYR A 20 -12.73 -30.17 -3.00
CA TYR A 20 -11.33 -30.03 -3.37
C TYR A 20 -11.04 -28.57 -3.71
N PHE A 21 -11.88 -27.95 -4.55
CA PHE A 21 -11.70 -26.57 -4.99
C PHE A 21 -11.75 -25.57 -3.83
N GLU A 22 -12.70 -25.71 -2.91
CA GLU A 22 -12.88 -24.81 -1.76
C GLU A 22 -11.70 -24.84 -0.76
N LYS A 23 -11.00 -25.97 -0.67
CA LYS A 23 -9.83 -26.13 0.20
C LYS A 23 -8.55 -25.58 -0.43
N GLN A 24 -8.56 -25.23 -1.72
CA GLN A 24 -7.36 -24.75 -2.38
C GLN A 24 -6.94 -23.37 -1.88
N MET A 25 -5.63 -23.20 -1.78
CA MET A 25 -5.03 -21.96 -1.34
C MET A 25 -5.01 -20.93 -2.48
N PHE A 26 -6.06 -20.14 -2.60
CA PHE A 26 -6.05 -18.94 -3.45
C PHE A 26 -5.59 -17.72 -2.68
N CYS A 27 -4.89 -16.80 -3.34
CA CYS A 27 -4.49 -15.52 -2.76
C CYS A 27 -5.18 -14.35 -3.46
N TRP A 28 -5.16 -13.17 -2.85
CA TRP A 28 -5.41 -11.93 -3.57
C TRP A 28 -4.22 -11.61 -4.48
N GLU A 29 -4.51 -11.21 -5.71
CA GLU A 29 -3.55 -10.72 -6.69
C GLU A 29 -3.76 -9.22 -6.92
N LYS A 30 -2.70 -8.44 -6.78
CA LYS A 30 -2.73 -7.00 -7.02
C LYS A 30 -1.36 -6.51 -7.46
N ASP A 31 -1.34 -5.84 -8.61
CA ASP A 31 -0.19 -5.08 -9.08
C ASP A 31 -0.27 -3.64 -8.59
N VAL A 32 0.88 -2.96 -8.50
CA VAL A 32 0.93 -1.58 -7.96
C VAL A 32 0.01 -0.61 -8.71
N LYS A 33 -0.12 -0.78 -10.03
CA LYS A 33 -0.95 0.06 -10.91
C LYS A 33 -2.45 -0.20 -10.79
N LYS A 34 -2.87 -1.27 -10.11
CA LYS A 34 -4.29 -1.63 -9.96
C LYS A 34 -4.83 -1.05 -8.65
N TRP A 35 -6.02 -0.47 -8.71
CA TRP A 35 -6.69 0.05 -7.52
C TRP A 35 -7.22 -1.06 -6.61
N THR A 36 -7.84 -2.07 -7.21
CA THR A 36 -8.53 -3.16 -6.50
C THR A 36 -7.80 -4.49 -6.66
N PRO A 37 -7.68 -5.29 -5.58
CA PRO A 37 -7.21 -6.66 -5.69
C PRO A 37 -8.22 -7.53 -6.43
N THR A 38 -7.72 -8.54 -7.12
CA THR A 38 -8.52 -9.58 -7.77
C THR A 38 -8.28 -10.93 -7.12
N LYS A 39 -9.27 -11.83 -7.18
CA LYS A 39 -9.06 -13.21 -6.76
C LYS A 39 -8.02 -13.87 -7.66
N GLY A 40 -7.08 -14.60 -7.07
CA GLY A 40 -6.05 -15.32 -7.80
C GLY A 40 -6.65 -16.37 -8.74
N ARG A 41 -6.04 -16.52 -9.91
CA ARG A 41 -6.57 -17.44 -10.95
C ARG A 41 -6.13 -18.89 -10.74
N ARG A 42 -4.99 -19.09 -10.10
CA ARG A 42 -4.38 -20.40 -9.87
C ARG A 42 -4.23 -20.63 -8.38
N VAL A 43 -4.22 -21.90 -8.00
CA VAL A 43 -3.86 -22.31 -6.64
C VAL A 43 -2.41 -21.88 -6.37
N CYS A 44 -2.20 -21.17 -5.27
CA CYS A 44 -0.89 -20.88 -4.73
C CYS A 44 -0.45 -22.08 -3.89
N GLY A 45 0.82 -22.49 -3.97
CA GLY A 45 1.32 -23.65 -3.24
C GLY A 45 1.25 -23.47 -1.73
N GLU A 46 2.22 -22.76 -1.15
CA GLU A 46 2.45 -22.78 0.30
C GLU A 46 2.05 -21.49 1.03
N SER A 47 2.11 -20.34 0.37
CA SER A 47 1.86 -19.05 1.01
C SER A 47 1.34 -17.98 0.06
N CYS A 48 0.71 -16.97 0.64
CA CYS A 48 0.43 -15.69 0.03
C CYS A 48 1.37 -14.62 0.60
N PHE A 49 1.60 -13.56 -0.16
CA PHE A 49 2.27 -12.36 0.35
C PHE A 49 1.45 -11.10 0.08
N ILE A 50 1.69 -10.08 0.91
CA ILE A 50 1.36 -8.69 0.65
C ILE A 50 2.54 -7.82 1.08
N GLY A 51 2.90 -6.84 0.27
CA GLY A 51 3.96 -5.89 0.58
C GLY A 51 3.72 -4.53 -0.05
N VAL A 52 4.58 -3.58 0.30
CA VAL A 52 4.56 -2.21 -0.22
C VAL A 52 5.74 -2.02 -1.16
N ASP A 53 5.45 -1.65 -2.41
CA ASP A 53 6.44 -1.14 -3.34
C ASP A 53 6.68 0.35 -3.02
N GLN A 54 7.90 0.71 -2.63
CA GLN A 54 8.25 2.10 -2.30
C GLN A 54 8.60 2.96 -3.53
N ILE A 55 8.87 2.34 -4.69
CA ILE A 55 9.19 3.05 -5.93
C ILE A 55 7.88 3.57 -6.53
N GLU A 56 6.91 2.68 -6.66
CA GLU A 56 5.59 2.96 -7.24
C GLU A 56 4.57 3.38 -6.18
N MET A 57 4.92 3.30 -4.88
CA MET A 57 4.11 3.72 -3.74
C MET A 57 2.72 3.05 -3.72
N GLY A 58 2.70 1.72 -3.69
CA GLY A 58 1.45 0.97 -3.57
C GLY A 58 1.62 -0.47 -3.13
N PHE A 59 0.50 -1.17 -2.95
CA PHE A 59 0.50 -2.56 -2.49
C PHE A 59 0.70 -3.53 -3.64
N VAL A 60 1.50 -4.56 -3.38
CA VAL A 60 1.65 -5.75 -4.22
C VAL A 60 1.15 -6.96 -3.46
N GLN A 61 0.34 -7.79 -4.10
CA GLN A 61 -0.23 -9.02 -3.51
C GLN A 61 -0.08 -10.17 -4.50
N GLY A 62 0.27 -11.35 -4.02
CA GLY A 62 0.39 -12.54 -4.87
C GLY A 62 0.68 -13.83 -4.12
N CYS A 63 1.00 -14.88 -4.88
CA CYS A 63 1.44 -16.17 -4.37
C CYS A 63 2.93 -16.14 -3.99
N GLY A 64 3.29 -16.95 -3.00
CA GLY A 64 4.67 -17.22 -2.60
C GLY A 64 5.18 -16.33 -1.47
N SER A 65 6.49 -16.40 -1.26
CA SER A 65 7.21 -15.67 -0.22
C SER A 65 7.37 -14.19 -0.57
N CYS A 66 7.54 -13.37 0.46
CA CYS A 66 7.83 -11.95 0.31
C CYS A 66 9.06 -11.68 -0.57
N PRO A 67 8.90 -10.99 -1.71
CA PRO A 67 10.03 -10.53 -2.52
C PRO A 67 10.91 -9.54 -1.77
N SER A 68 12.22 -9.61 -1.97
CA SER A 68 13.22 -8.78 -1.28
C SER A 68 13.12 -7.27 -1.58
N HIS A 69 12.48 -6.88 -2.67
CA HIS A 69 12.29 -5.47 -3.05
C HIS A 69 11.06 -4.82 -2.39
N LEU A 70 10.22 -5.61 -1.70
CA LEU A 70 9.02 -5.11 -1.04
C LEU A 70 9.29 -4.78 0.43
N GLU A 71 8.74 -3.65 0.85
CA GLU A 71 8.81 -3.14 2.21
C GLU A 71 7.55 -3.49 2.98
N LYS A 72 7.65 -3.62 4.31
CA LYS A 72 6.55 -4.07 5.18
C LYS A 72 5.84 -5.30 4.59
N CYS A 73 6.63 -6.28 4.14
CA CYS A 73 6.05 -7.46 3.54
C CYS A 73 5.63 -8.47 4.62
N ALA A 74 4.48 -9.09 4.43
CA ALA A 74 3.95 -10.13 5.31
C ALA A 74 3.50 -11.34 4.50
N ASN A 75 3.78 -12.53 5.05
CA ASN A 75 3.31 -13.80 4.54
C ASN A 75 2.18 -14.36 5.39
N CYS A 76 1.33 -15.16 4.75
CA CYS A 76 0.26 -15.88 5.42
C CYS A 76 -0.11 -17.14 4.63
N ASN A 77 -0.82 -18.06 5.28
CA ASN A 77 -1.01 -19.44 4.84
C ASN A 77 -2.47 -19.91 4.94
N THR A 78 -3.43 -19.00 4.72
CA THR A 78 -4.84 -19.36 4.59
C THR A 78 -5.43 -18.72 3.33
N PRO A 79 -6.52 -19.27 2.76
CA PRO A 79 -7.09 -18.72 1.54
C PRO A 79 -7.43 -17.23 1.70
N TYR A 80 -7.00 -16.41 0.75
CA TYR A 80 -7.24 -14.97 0.70
C TYR A 80 -6.75 -14.17 1.92
N CYS A 81 -5.76 -14.70 2.63
CA CYS A 81 -5.26 -14.12 3.88
C CYS A 81 -4.48 -12.81 3.71
N ASN A 82 -3.94 -12.55 2.52
CA ASN A 82 -3.00 -11.46 2.25
C ASN A 82 -3.70 -10.11 2.06
N ASP A 83 -4.62 -9.74 2.95
CA ASP A 83 -5.31 -8.44 2.95
C ASP A 83 -4.44 -7.32 3.56
N LYS A 84 -4.72 -6.07 3.19
CA LYS A 84 -4.02 -4.87 3.71
C LYS A 84 -4.04 -4.74 5.23
N ASN A 85 -5.00 -5.36 5.92
CA ASN A 85 -5.12 -5.32 7.37
C ASN A 85 -4.03 -6.12 8.09
N ILE A 86 -3.33 -7.04 7.40
CA ILE A 86 -2.20 -7.77 7.97
C ILE A 86 -0.97 -6.87 8.19
N LEU A 87 -0.90 -5.75 7.45
CA LEU A 87 0.24 -4.86 7.49
C LEU A 87 0.18 -3.92 8.71
N PRO A 88 1.32 -3.68 9.39
CA PRO A 88 1.37 -2.79 10.53
C PRO A 88 1.05 -1.35 10.10
N THR A 89 0.27 -0.66 10.93
CA THR A 89 -0.05 0.76 10.76
C THR A 89 0.65 1.59 11.83
N ILE A 90 1.10 2.78 11.45
CA ILE A 90 1.62 3.77 12.39
C ILE A 90 0.51 4.73 12.83
N LYS A 91 0.67 5.30 14.02
CA LYS A 91 -0.19 6.37 14.53
C LYS A 91 0.57 7.69 14.43
N CYS A 92 -0.01 8.67 13.74
CA CYS A 92 0.57 10.01 13.62
C CYS A 92 -0.31 11.06 14.29
N HIS A 93 0.32 12.11 14.77
CA HIS A 93 -0.38 13.32 15.16
C HIS A 93 -0.76 14.13 13.92
N TYR A 94 -1.98 14.67 13.90
CA TYR A 94 -2.40 15.63 12.89
C TYR A 94 -3.05 16.84 13.57
N ASN A 95 -2.91 17.99 12.94
CA ASN A 95 -3.53 19.22 13.37
C ASN A 95 -4.93 19.31 12.77
N ILE A 96 -5.92 19.67 13.59
CA ILE A 96 -7.24 20.03 13.09
C ILE A 96 -7.25 21.55 12.92
N PRO A 97 -7.66 22.08 11.75
CA PRO A 97 -7.96 23.49 11.61
C PRO A 97 -9.25 23.78 12.39
N LYS A 98 -9.14 23.93 13.71
CA LYS A 98 -10.13 24.66 14.50
C LYS A 98 -9.54 26.01 14.83
N THR A 99 -10.37 27.02 14.64
CA THR A 99 -10.10 28.43 14.86
C THR A 99 -9.28 28.65 16.15
N LYS A 100 -8.11 29.28 15.97
CA LYS A 100 -7.19 29.85 16.98
C LYS A 100 -6.32 28.91 17.83
N LEU A 101 -6.57 27.60 17.95
CA LEU A 101 -5.63 26.71 18.67
C LEU A 101 -5.51 25.34 17.99
N TYR A 102 -4.33 25.03 17.47
CA TYR A 102 -4.02 23.73 16.88
C TYR A 102 -4.12 22.64 17.95
N LYS A 103 -5.25 21.94 18.00
CA LYS A 103 -5.39 20.72 18.82
C LYS A 103 -4.81 19.54 18.04
N LYS A 104 -3.79 18.90 18.62
CA LYS A 104 -3.22 17.65 18.07
C LYS A 104 -4.17 16.50 18.37
N LYS A 105 -4.54 15.73 17.35
CA LYS A 105 -5.20 14.43 17.52
C LYS A 105 -4.33 13.32 16.95
N VAL A 106 -4.52 12.10 17.45
CA VAL A 106 -3.85 10.90 16.93
C VAL A 106 -4.76 10.26 15.86
N LYS A 107 -4.18 9.85 14.74
CA LYS A 107 -4.87 9.10 13.68
C LYS A 107 -4.00 7.92 13.25
N LYS A 108 -4.64 6.77 12.99
CA LYS A 108 -3.97 5.65 12.31
C LYS A 108 -3.76 6.01 10.84
N CYS A 109 -2.52 5.92 10.38
CA CYS A 109 -2.17 6.15 8.99
C CYS A 109 -2.41 4.90 8.14
N HIS A 110 -2.51 5.11 6.84
CA HIS A 110 -2.57 4.02 5.88
C HIS A 110 -1.30 3.16 5.97
N PRO A 111 -1.36 1.80 5.87
CA PRO A 111 -0.21 0.92 6.09
C PRO A 111 1.01 1.21 5.19
N MET A 112 0.78 1.85 4.04
CA MET A 112 1.82 2.29 3.12
C MET A 112 2.83 3.28 3.75
N TYR A 113 2.40 4.12 4.69
CA TYR A 113 3.26 5.15 5.28
C TYR A 113 4.09 4.60 6.45
N THR A 114 5.41 4.77 6.39
CA THR A 114 6.38 4.37 7.41
C THR A 114 6.72 5.50 8.39
N HIS A 115 6.50 6.75 8.01
CA HIS A 115 6.90 7.92 8.79
C HIS A 115 5.78 8.94 8.94
N CYS A 116 5.85 9.71 10.03
CA CYS A 116 5.03 10.89 10.24
C CYS A 116 5.87 12.13 9.93
N TYR A 117 5.29 13.11 9.23
CA TYR A 117 5.96 14.37 8.90
C TYR A 117 5.29 15.53 9.63
N ILE A 118 6.08 16.51 10.06
CA ILE A 118 5.59 17.77 10.63
C ILE A 118 6.11 18.91 9.75
N ALA A 119 5.21 19.55 9.02
CA ALA A 119 5.51 20.82 8.38
C ALA A 119 5.28 21.96 9.40
N LYS A 120 6.27 22.85 9.56
CA LYS A 120 6.10 24.13 10.24
C LYS A 120 6.21 25.22 9.19
N ASP A 121 5.08 25.83 8.85
CA ASP A 121 5.12 27.04 8.05
C ASP A 121 5.73 28.17 8.88
N LYS A 122 6.86 28.71 8.43
CA LYS A 122 7.33 30.04 8.86
C LYS A 122 6.59 31.11 8.05
N PHE A 123 5.25 31.07 8.01
CA PHE A 123 4.51 32.22 7.48
C PHE A 123 4.47 33.30 8.55
N GLY A 124 5.44 34.23 8.44
CA GLY A 124 5.32 35.56 9.03
C GLY A 124 4.01 36.20 8.58
N ARG A 125 3.33 36.86 9.52
CA ARG A 125 2.07 37.57 9.29
C ARG A 125 2.19 38.50 8.07
N GLY A 126 1.41 38.22 7.04
CA GLY A 126 1.07 39.15 5.97
C GLY A 126 -0.36 38.83 5.54
N ASN A 127 -1.29 39.75 5.80
CA ASN A 127 -2.71 39.56 5.52
C ASN A 127 -2.98 39.29 4.03
N ASN A 128 -4.04 38.51 3.79
CA ASN A 128 -4.68 38.21 2.51
C ASN A 128 -3.87 37.37 1.52
N LEU A 129 -4.31 36.12 1.30
CA LEU A 129 -4.76 35.61 -0.01
C LEU A 129 -5.12 34.12 0.06
N ASN A 130 -6.28 33.80 -0.52
CA ASN A 130 -6.84 32.50 -0.92
C ASN A 130 -6.05 31.23 -0.58
N PHE A 131 -6.57 30.47 0.40
CA PHE A 131 -6.05 29.18 0.84
C PHE A 131 -6.39 28.08 -0.19
N TRP A 132 -5.53 27.89 -1.19
CA TRP A 132 -5.57 26.69 -2.04
C TRP A 132 -4.87 25.54 -1.32
N PHE A 133 -5.63 24.51 -0.94
CA PHE A 133 -5.13 23.29 -0.32
C PHE A 133 -4.30 22.49 -1.32
N PHE A 134 -2.96 22.62 -1.28
CA PHE A 134 -2.08 21.71 -2.02
C PHE A 134 -1.85 20.42 -1.21
N HIS A 135 -2.25 19.29 -1.78
CA HIS A 135 -1.93 17.96 -1.26
C HIS A 135 -0.50 17.59 -1.71
N PHE A 136 0.50 17.82 -0.87
CA PHE A 136 1.89 17.46 -1.17
C PHE A 136 2.13 15.96 -0.97
N ILE A 137 2.45 15.24 -2.05
CA ILE A 137 3.07 13.91 -1.97
C ILE A 137 4.59 14.11 -2.05
N LEU A 138 5.28 14.00 -0.91
CA LEU A 138 6.74 13.96 -0.86
C LEU A 138 7.24 12.63 -1.43
N LYS A 139 7.69 12.62 -2.69
CA LYS A 139 8.51 11.53 -3.23
C LYS A 139 9.90 11.59 -2.57
N LYS A 140 10.28 10.47 -1.95
CA LYS A 140 11.62 9.98 -1.55
C LYS A 140 12.76 11.01 -1.65
N ILE A 141 13.20 11.52 -0.50
CA ILE A 141 14.47 12.27 -0.38
C ILE A 141 15.61 11.24 -0.40
N LEU A 142 16.29 11.13 -1.55
CA LEU A 142 17.66 10.63 -1.62
C LEU A 142 18.59 11.78 -1.23
N TYR A 143 19.44 11.56 -0.24
CA TYR A 143 20.51 12.48 0.14
C TYR A 143 21.51 12.64 -1.02
N SER A 144 22.04 13.86 -1.21
CA SER A 144 23.45 14.01 -1.56
C SER A 144 24.00 15.30 -0.97
N ILE A 145 25.11 15.12 -0.26
CA ILE A 145 26.05 16.14 0.18
C ILE A 145 26.65 16.76 -1.10
N ASP A 146 27.02 18.04 -1.05
CA ASP A 146 27.69 18.83 -2.09
C ASP A 146 26.83 19.41 -3.25
N GLY A 147 26.01 20.40 -2.89
CA GLY A 147 26.11 21.71 -3.53
C GLY A 147 25.67 21.92 -4.99
N ILE A 148 24.76 21.13 -5.57
CA ILE A 148 24.20 21.41 -6.90
C ILE A 148 22.66 21.38 -6.89
N PHE A 149 22.04 22.53 -7.16
CA PHE A 149 20.61 22.68 -7.40
C PHE A 149 20.22 21.95 -8.69
N LEU A 150 19.44 20.88 -8.60
CA LEU A 150 18.71 20.32 -9.74
C LEU A 150 17.21 20.53 -9.50
N GLY A 151 16.60 21.26 -10.44
CA GLY A 151 15.22 21.75 -10.35
C GLY A 151 14.20 20.65 -10.08
N PHE A 152 13.29 20.94 -9.15
CA PHE A 152 12.12 20.12 -8.87
C PHE A 152 11.14 20.23 -10.04
N ASN A 153 10.90 19.13 -10.76
CA ASN A 153 9.70 19.02 -11.58
C ASN A 153 8.50 18.80 -10.67
N LEU A 154 7.80 19.90 -10.40
CA LEU A 154 6.56 19.97 -9.63
C LEU A 154 5.41 19.42 -10.51
N ILE A 155 5.08 18.14 -10.39
CA ILE A 155 3.88 17.61 -11.03
C ILE A 155 2.70 17.88 -10.09
N VAL A 156 1.97 18.95 -10.37
CA VAL A 156 0.66 19.25 -9.78
C VAL A 156 -0.40 18.47 -10.54
N TRP A 157 -1.13 17.60 -9.87
CA TRP A 157 -2.39 17.05 -10.40
C TRP A 157 -3.56 17.89 -9.85
N PHE A 158 -4.41 18.35 -10.75
CA PHE A 158 -5.64 19.11 -10.50
C PHE A 158 -6.80 18.18 -10.12
#